data_AF-A0A7X7PXT7-F1
#
_entry.id   AF-A0A7X7PXT7-F1
#
_cell.length_a   1.000
_cell.length_b   1.000
_cell.length_c   1.000
_cell.angle_alpha   90.00
_cell.angle_beta   90.00
_cell.angle_gamma   90.00
#
_symmetry.space_group_name_H-M   'P 1'
#
loop_
_entity.id
_entity.type
_entity.pdbx_description
1 polymer ?
#
loop_
_entity_poly.entity_id
_entity_poly.type
_entity_poly.pdbx_seq_one_letter_code
_entity_poly.pdbx_strand_id
1 'polypeptide(L)'
;MRLRTVFAAAALAVLGSTSHALAQDKEPEPVQAIWKPQEFTFYYQSFTTFYSCESLEAKLEQILRLVGAHAEVRVREVDCGRGPVRAPRAEIRLISPVEATPEAIAEVKKDASKRELVARISGERAKAVDLAEQFPAQWKQVTIGQGRATSSLGSGDCELLEQVRRRILPKLAVRVIKDNTPCPPNPGTLTRPSIVVEALIEVPKPDDVGKQRDTKKTD
;
A
#
# COMPACT_ATOMS: atom_id res chain seq x y z
N MET A 1 -43.39 9.96 -81.63
CA MET A 1 -43.77 10.04 -80.20
C MET A 1 -42.99 8.99 -79.44
N ARG A 2 -41.94 9.42 -78.73
CA ARG A 2 -41.04 8.55 -77.96
C ARG A 2 -40.98 9.04 -76.51
N LEU A 3 -41.07 8.04 -75.64
CA LEU A 3 -41.00 8.06 -74.19
C LEU A 3 -39.56 8.35 -73.70
N ARG A 4 -39.46 8.78 -72.43
CA ARG A 4 -38.28 8.81 -71.51
C ARG A 4 -37.47 10.10 -71.47
N THR A 5 -37.44 10.74 -70.30
CA THR A 5 -36.34 10.65 -69.30
C THR A 5 -36.66 11.55 -68.10
N VAL A 6 -36.87 10.98 -66.90
CA VAL A 6 -36.81 11.70 -65.63
C VAL A 6 -35.46 11.36 -65.00
N PHE A 7 -34.63 12.38 -64.78
CA PHE A 7 -33.30 12.27 -64.19
C PHE A 7 -33.34 12.30 -62.65
N ALA A 8 -32.34 11.65 -62.09
CA ALA A 8 -32.17 11.20 -60.72
C ALA A 8 -31.78 12.30 -59.71
N ALA A 9 -32.12 12.06 -58.43
CA ALA A 9 -31.36 12.54 -57.29
C ALA A 9 -31.56 11.58 -56.11
N ALA A 10 -30.60 10.69 -55.87
CA ALA A 10 -30.52 9.89 -54.65
C ALA A 10 -29.25 10.31 -53.90
N ALA A 11 -29.43 11.15 -52.86
CA ALA A 11 -28.37 11.55 -51.95
C ALA A 11 -28.28 10.50 -50.83
N LEU A 12 -27.23 9.67 -50.85
CA LEU A 12 -26.89 8.76 -49.74
C LEU A 12 -26.05 9.54 -48.71
N ALA A 13 -26.65 9.88 -47.58
CA ALA A 13 -25.95 10.41 -46.43
C ALA A 13 -25.20 9.27 -45.70
N VAL A 14 -23.87 9.23 -45.85
CA VAL A 14 -23.00 8.35 -45.05
C VAL A 14 -22.79 9.03 -43.69
N LEU A 15 -23.57 8.61 -42.69
CA LEU A 15 -23.31 8.93 -41.29
C LEU A 15 -22.10 8.10 -40.84
N GLY A 16 -20.93 8.75 -40.78
CA GLY A 16 -19.73 8.18 -40.19
C GLY A 16 -19.87 8.13 -38.66
N SER A 17 -20.05 6.93 -38.13
CA SER A 17 -20.01 6.66 -36.69
C SER A 17 -18.57 6.83 -36.19
N THR A 18 -18.24 7.95 -35.56
CA THR A 18 -17.00 8.09 -34.80
C THR A 18 -17.11 7.29 -33.51
N SER A 19 -16.71 6.01 -33.55
CA SER A 19 -16.53 5.20 -32.35
C SER A 19 -15.44 5.82 -31.47
N HIS A 20 -15.86 6.56 -30.44
CA HIS A 20 -14.97 6.91 -29.33
C HIS A 20 -14.75 5.64 -28.52
N ALA A 21 -13.58 5.01 -28.70
CA ALA A 21 -13.15 3.94 -27.83
C ALA A 21 -12.94 4.54 -26.42
N LEU A 22 -13.86 4.25 -25.51
CA LEU A 22 -13.63 4.45 -24.09
C LEU A 22 -12.46 3.53 -23.71
N ALA A 23 -11.32 4.12 -23.36
CA ALA A 23 -10.24 3.39 -22.73
C ALA A 23 -10.80 2.79 -21.43
N GLN A 24 -11.05 1.48 -21.41
CA GLN A 24 -11.26 0.76 -20.18
C GLN A 24 -9.93 0.75 -19.46
N ASP A 25 -9.86 1.42 -18.30
CA ASP A 25 -8.76 1.24 -17.35
C ASP A 25 -8.73 -0.25 -16.98
N LYS A 26 -7.90 -1.02 -17.66
CA LYS A 26 -7.67 -2.43 -17.37
C LYS A 26 -6.98 -2.47 -16.02
N GLU A 27 -7.73 -2.77 -14.96
CA GLU A 27 -7.17 -3.03 -13.65
C GLU A 27 -6.03 -4.05 -13.79
N PRO A 28 -4.86 -3.81 -13.17
CA PRO A 28 -3.70 -4.68 -13.36
C PRO A 28 -4.06 -6.10 -12.95
N GLU A 29 -3.68 -7.07 -13.79
CA GLU A 29 -4.01 -8.48 -13.55
C GLU A 29 -3.42 -8.96 -12.22
N PRO A 30 -4.16 -9.74 -11.42
CA PRO A 30 -3.63 -10.30 -10.19
C PRO A 30 -2.38 -11.14 -10.44
N VAL A 31 -1.36 -10.93 -9.62
CA VAL A 31 -0.14 -11.74 -9.56
C VAL A 31 -0.22 -12.67 -8.36
N GLN A 32 0.47 -13.81 -8.42
CA GLN A 32 0.60 -14.66 -7.24
C GLN A 32 1.63 -14.07 -6.29
N ALA A 33 1.28 -13.99 -5.01
CA ALA A 33 2.13 -13.48 -3.95
C ALA A 33 2.24 -14.50 -2.80
N ILE A 34 3.29 -14.35 -2.00
CA ILE A 34 3.47 -15.05 -0.74
C ILE A 34 3.69 -14.04 0.39
N TRP A 35 3.47 -14.48 1.63
CA TRP A 35 3.69 -13.66 2.80
C TRP A 35 5.15 -13.72 3.24
N LYS A 36 5.84 -12.58 3.24
CA LYS A 36 7.22 -12.47 3.73
C LYS A 36 7.24 -11.78 5.09
N PRO A 37 7.64 -12.48 6.17
CA PRO A 37 7.94 -11.83 7.44
C PRO A 37 9.20 -10.99 7.30
N GLN A 38 9.19 -9.83 7.94
CA GLN A 38 10.30 -8.89 7.91
C GLN A 38 10.47 -8.28 9.29
N GLU A 39 11.73 -8.13 9.69
CA GLU A 39 12.11 -7.39 10.89
C GLU A 39 13.23 -6.42 10.54
N PHE A 40 13.05 -5.15 10.89
CA PHE A 40 14.09 -4.14 10.73
C PHE A 40 13.92 -2.97 11.68
N THR A 41 15.01 -2.25 11.90
CA THR A 41 15.01 -1.03 12.70
C THR A 41 14.82 0.20 11.81
N PHE A 42 14.01 1.14 12.28
CA PHE A 42 13.84 2.47 11.72
C PHE A 42 14.36 3.51 12.72
N TYR A 43 15.30 4.33 12.30
CA TYR A 43 15.82 5.42 13.10
C TYR A 43 15.20 6.71 12.57
N TYR A 44 14.20 7.25 13.27
CA TYR A 44 13.63 8.54 12.92
C TYR A 44 14.59 9.66 13.32
N GLN A 45 14.71 10.69 12.49
CA GLN A 45 15.55 11.85 12.78
C GLN A 45 14.83 13.12 12.32
N SER A 46 14.46 13.99 13.25
CA SER A 46 13.82 15.27 12.93
C SER A 46 14.61 16.46 13.45
N PHE A 47 14.50 17.58 12.74
CA PHE A 47 14.99 18.88 13.19
C PHE A 47 13.87 19.76 13.76
N THR A 48 12.64 19.56 13.30
CA THR A 48 11.49 20.46 13.45
C THR A 48 10.33 19.82 14.23
N THR A 49 10.20 18.50 14.17
CA THR A 49 9.04 17.74 14.67
C THR A 49 9.43 16.81 15.80
N PHE A 50 8.65 16.85 16.87
CA PHE A 50 8.74 15.91 17.98
C PHE A 50 7.57 14.93 17.91
N TYR A 51 7.83 13.66 18.21
CA TYR A 51 6.78 12.67 18.38
C TYR A 51 6.77 12.11 19.79
N SER A 52 5.57 11.86 20.33
CA SER A 52 5.45 10.82 21.35
C SER A 52 5.62 9.46 20.68
N CYS A 53 6.20 8.51 21.40
CA CYS A 53 6.48 7.19 20.83
C CYS A 53 5.21 6.50 20.33
N GLU A 54 4.14 6.52 21.12
CA GLU A 54 2.83 6.00 20.71
C GLU A 54 2.31 6.66 19.42
N SER A 55 2.52 7.96 19.23
CA SER A 55 2.08 8.65 18.01
C SER A 55 2.89 8.24 16.78
N LEU A 56 4.19 7.96 16.94
CA LEU A 56 5.05 7.50 15.86
C LEU A 56 4.74 6.05 15.50
N GLU A 57 4.57 5.18 16.50
CA GLU A 57 4.15 3.78 16.31
C GLU A 57 2.84 3.72 15.51
N ALA A 58 1.82 4.44 15.95
CA ALA A 58 0.51 4.46 15.29
C ALA A 58 0.58 4.94 13.84
N LYS A 59 1.39 5.98 13.57
CA LYS A 59 1.60 6.50 12.20
C LYS A 59 2.32 5.48 11.32
N LEU A 60 3.37 4.85 11.82
CA LEU A 60 4.12 3.83 11.09
C LEU A 60 3.24 2.60 10.80
N GLU A 61 2.49 2.11 11.79
CA GLU A 61 1.53 1.01 11.59
C GLU A 61 0.47 1.34 10.55
N GLN A 62 -0.09 2.56 10.61
CA GLN A 62 -1.08 3.03 9.65
C GLN A 62 -0.51 3.03 8.22
N ILE A 63 0.72 3.53 8.02
CA ILE A 63 1.38 3.53 6.72
C ILE A 63 1.64 2.10 6.23
N LEU A 64 2.20 1.24 7.09
CA LEU A 64 2.55 -0.14 6.72
C LEU A 64 1.32 -0.93 6.27
N ARG A 65 0.21 -0.82 7.01
CA ARG A 65 -1.07 -1.44 6.62
C ARG A 65 -1.61 -0.89 5.31
N LEU A 66 -1.51 0.42 5.08
CA LEU A 66 -1.96 1.04 3.83
C LEU A 66 -1.20 0.48 2.61
N VAL A 67 0.10 0.21 2.75
CA VAL A 67 0.94 -0.31 1.65
C VAL A 67 0.97 -1.84 1.58
N GLY A 68 -0.03 -2.52 2.16
CA GLY A 68 -0.25 -3.95 1.98
C GLY A 68 0.33 -4.85 3.06
N ALA A 69 0.89 -4.32 4.15
CA ALA A 69 1.26 -5.17 5.28
C ALA A 69 0.01 -5.86 5.87
N HIS A 70 0.16 -7.13 6.22
CA HIS A 70 -0.86 -7.94 6.87
C HIS A 70 -1.31 -7.29 8.18
N ALA A 71 -2.49 -7.65 8.70
CA ALA A 71 -3.05 -7.07 9.92
C ALA A 71 -2.12 -7.18 11.15
N GLU A 72 -1.21 -8.16 11.15
CA GLU A 72 -0.16 -8.36 12.15
C GLU A 72 1.08 -7.47 11.89
N VAL A 73 0.89 -6.15 11.89
CA VAL A 73 1.99 -5.19 11.98
C VAL A 73 2.23 -4.86 13.45
N ARG A 74 3.50 -4.86 13.87
CA ARG A 74 3.91 -4.33 15.17
C ARG A 74 5.06 -3.36 14.98
N VAL A 75 4.88 -2.14 15.46
CA VAL A 75 5.96 -1.16 15.59
C VAL A 75 6.16 -0.91 17.08
N ARG A 76 7.39 -1.04 17.56
CA ARG A 76 7.74 -0.75 18.95
C ARG A 76 8.89 0.23 18.99
N GLU A 77 8.66 1.40 19.56
CA GLU A 77 9.72 2.34 19.83
C GLU A 77 10.55 1.86 21.03
N VAL A 78 11.85 2.04 20.90
CA VAL A 78 12.88 1.66 21.87
C VAL A 78 13.52 2.93 22.40
N ASP A 79 13.90 2.92 23.68
CA ASP A 79 14.57 4.03 24.37
C ASP A 79 13.76 5.33 24.44
N CYS A 80 12.44 5.21 24.53
CA CYS A 80 11.54 6.33 24.77
C CYS A 80 11.66 6.86 26.20
N GLY A 81 12.08 8.12 26.33
CA GLY A 81 12.03 8.85 27.60
C GLY A 81 10.60 9.22 28.01
N ARG A 82 10.47 9.95 29.13
CA ARG A 82 9.20 10.53 29.58
C ARG A 82 8.87 11.81 28.80
N GLY A 83 8.61 11.70 27.49
CA GLY A 83 8.15 12.83 26.69
C GLY A 83 8.44 12.72 25.20
N PRO A 84 7.99 13.71 24.41
CA PRO A 84 8.25 13.75 22.98
C PRO A 84 9.74 13.82 22.67
N VAL A 85 10.17 13.04 21.67
CA VAL A 85 11.57 12.95 21.24
C VAL A 85 11.70 13.22 19.74
N ARG A 86 12.86 13.72 19.32
CA ARG A 86 13.16 14.04 17.90
C ARG A 86 13.82 12.90 17.14
N ALA A 87 14.39 11.93 17.86
CA ALA A 87 15.12 10.83 17.25
C ALA A 87 14.87 9.47 17.93
N PRO A 88 13.60 9.04 18.06
CA PRO A 88 13.25 7.70 18.53
C PRO A 88 13.69 6.62 17.53
N ARG A 89 13.89 5.41 18.06
CA ARG A 89 14.24 4.20 17.31
C ARG A 89 13.05 3.24 17.35
N ALA A 90 12.52 2.88 16.19
CA ALA A 90 11.44 1.92 16.05
C ALA A 90 11.97 0.54 15.63
N GLU A 91 11.59 -0.51 16.34
CA GLU A 91 11.69 -1.89 15.90
C GLU A 91 10.39 -2.29 15.20
N ILE A 92 10.51 -2.62 13.91
CA ILE A 92 9.38 -2.91 13.04
C ILE A 92 9.39 -4.41 12.76
N ARG A 93 8.28 -5.08 13.10
CA ARG A 93 8.00 -6.47 12.74
C ARG A 93 6.69 -6.51 11.97
N LEU A 94 6.73 -7.03 10.75
CA LEU A 94 5.54 -7.16 9.93
C LEU A 94 5.60 -8.39 9.04
N ILE A 95 4.46 -8.70 8.44
CA ILE A 95 4.35 -9.64 7.33
C ILE A 95 3.79 -8.84 6.16
N SER A 96 4.45 -8.88 5.00
CA SER A 96 4.01 -8.15 3.80
C SER A 96 4.06 -9.05 2.56
N PRO A 97 3.21 -8.79 1.55
CA PRO A 97 3.19 -9.57 0.33
C PRO A 97 4.47 -9.30 -0.47
N VAL A 98 4.96 -10.35 -1.12
CA VAL A 98 5.97 -10.26 -2.18
C VAL A 98 5.51 -11.15 -3.34
N GLU A 99 5.88 -10.81 -4.56
CA GLU A 99 5.59 -11.67 -5.71
C GLU A 99 6.18 -13.07 -5.48
N ALA A 100 5.42 -14.11 -5.85
CA ALA A 100 5.75 -15.51 -5.60
C ALA A 100 6.83 -16.03 -6.58
N THR A 101 8.00 -15.40 -6.58
CA THR A 101 9.14 -15.89 -7.38
C THR A 101 9.74 -17.16 -6.75
N PRO A 102 10.38 -18.04 -7.53
CA PRO A 102 11.06 -19.21 -6.99
C PRO A 102 12.06 -18.86 -5.87
N GLU A 103 12.75 -17.74 -5.98
CA GLU A 103 13.72 -17.23 -5.00
C GLU A 103 13.02 -16.80 -3.70
N ALA A 104 11.92 -16.05 -3.79
CA ALA A 104 11.15 -15.60 -2.63
C ALA A 104 10.56 -16.79 -1.87
N ILE A 105 10.00 -17.77 -2.61
CA ILE A 105 9.45 -19.01 -2.02
C ILE A 105 10.57 -19.80 -1.33
N ALA A 106 11.74 -19.93 -1.97
CA ALA A 106 12.87 -20.65 -1.38
C ALA A 106 13.40 -19.95 -0.12
N GLU A 107 13.46 -18.62 -0.10
CA GLU A 107 13.85 -17.83 1.07
C GLU A 107 12.88 -18.06 2.23
N VAL A 108 11.58 -17.96 1.99
CA VAL A 108 10.57 -18.20 3.03
C VAL A 108 10.63 -19.65 3.52
N LYS A 109 10.82 -20.65 2.65
CA LYS A 109 10.89 -22.06 3.07
C LYS A 109 12.08 -22.39 3.95
N LYS A 110 13.24 -21.75 3.75
CA LYS A 110 14.46 -21.97 4.58
C LYS A 110 14.21 -21.73 6.07
N ASP A 111 13.40 -20.72 6.39
CA ASP A 111 13.10 -20.35 7.77
C ASP A 111 11.89 -21.08 8.37
N ALA A 112 11.25 -22.00 7.63
CA ALA A 112 10.05 -22.71 8.08
C ALA A 112 10.27 -23.52 9.37
N SER A 113 11.28 -24.38 9.43
CA SER A 113 11.53 -25.24 10.59
C SER A 113 11.85 -24.45 11.86
N LYS A 114 12.63 -23.36 11.74
CA LYS A 114 12.94 -22.47 12.86
C LYS A 114 11.69 -21.80 13.40
N ARG A 115 10.82 -21.27 12.53
CA ARG A 115 9.56 -20.63 12.93
C ARG A 115 8.59 -21.62 13.54
N GLU A 116 8.50 -22.82 12.99
CA GLU A 116 7.69 -23.89 13.55
C GLU A 116 8.12 -24.21 15.00
N LEU A 117 9.43 -24.29 15.26
CA LEU A 117 9.95 -24.48 16.61
C LEU A 117 9.57 -23.32 17.53
N VAL A 118 9.73 -22.06 17.08
CA VAL A 118 9.35 -20.87 17.87
C VAL A 118 7.85 -20.84 18.17
N ALA A 119 7.00 -21.18 17.20
CA ALA A 119 5.54 -21.25 17.37
C ALA A 119 5.12 -22.34 18.37
N ARG A 120 5.83 -23.48 18.39
CA ARG A 120 5.61 -24.55 19.37
C ARG A 120 5.97 -24.12 20.80
N ILE A 121 7.04 -23.35 20.97
CA ILE A 121 7.52 -22.88 22.28
C ILE A 121 6.63 -21.73 22.81
N SER A 122 6.28 -20.77 21.95
CA SER A 122 5.47 -19.60 22.32
C SER A 122 3.99 -19.92 22.54
N GLY A 123 3.52 -21.11 22.15
CA GLY A 123 2.11 -21.47 22.20
C GLY A 123 1.26 -20.83 21.09
N GLU A 124 1.86 -20.04 20.19
CA GLU A 124 1.17 -19.31 19.11
C GLU A 124 1.08 -20.11 17.79
N ARG A 125 0.78 -21.41 17.87
CA ARG A 125 0.66 -22.29 16.68
C ARG A 125 -0.37 -21.80 15.66
N ALA A 126 -1.43 -21.13 16.11
CA ALA A 126 -2.54 -20.65 15.28
C ALA A 126 -2.19 -19.42 14.41
N LYS A 127 -1.04 -18.76 14.65
CA LYS A 127 -0.57 -17.61 13.86
C LYS A 127 0.55 -17.96 12.88
N ALA A 128 0.89 -19.24 12.76
CA ALA A 128 1.68 -19.72 11.65
C ALA A 128 0.79 -19.70 10.39
N VAL A 129 0.55 -18.50 9.86
CA VAL A 129 0.09 -18.35 8.47
C VAL A 129 0.98 -19.24 7.63
N ASP A 130 0.44 -19.99 6.67
CA ASP A 130 1.31 -20.65 5.71
C ASP A 130 1.93 -19.57 4.84
N LEU A 131 3.11 -19.10 5.27
CA LEU A 131 3.79 -17.98 4.67
C LEU A 131 4.26 -18.29 3.24
N ALA A 132 4.30 -19.57 2.87
CA ALA A 132 4.61 -20.02 1.51
C ALA A 132 3.35 -20.34 0.69
N GLU A 133 2.15 -20.28 1.27
CA GLU A 133 0.90 -20.38 0.53
C GLU A 133 0.78 -19.18 -0.40
N GLN A 134 0.46 -19.47 -1.65
CA GLN A 134 0.30 -18.45 -2.67
C GLN A 134 -1.13 -17.91 -2.64
N PHE A 135 -1.25 -16.59 -2.78
CA PHE A 135 -2.54 -15.91 -2.85
C PHE A 135 -2.54 -14.87 -3.97
N PRO A 136 -3.71 -14.57 -4.56
CA PRO A 136 -3.82 -13.51 -5.54
C PRO A 136 -3.61 -12.15 -4.87
N ALA A 137 -2.66 -11.37 -5.41
CA ALA A 137 -2.41 -10.00 -5.02
C ALA A 137 -2.42 -9.09 -6.24
N GLN A 138 -2.70 -7.81 -6.04
CA GLN A 138 -2.80 -6.83 -7.11
C GLN A 138 -1.94 -5.62 -6.79
N TRP A 139 -1.26 -5.10 -7.80
CA TRP A 139 -0.57 -3.81 -7.74
C TRP A 139 -1.62 -2.71 -7.70
N LYS A 140 -1.73 -2.02 -6.56
CA LYS A 140 -2.71 -0.96 -6.35
C LYS A 140 -2.02 0.36 -6.08
N GLN A 141 -2.48 1.40 -6.77
CA GLN A 141 -2.06 2.75 -6.44
C GLN A 141 -2.69 3.20 -5.12
N VAL A 142 -1.85 3.58 -4.16
CA VAL A 142 -2.26 4.13 -2.87
C VAL A 142 -1.51 5.44 -2.60
N THR A 143 -2.19 6.36 -1.93
CA THR A 143 -1.62 7.66 -1.56
C THR A 143 -1.41 7.71 -0.05
N ILE A 144 -0.15 7.91 0.35
CA ILE A 144 0.26 8.12 1.74
C ILE A 144 0.21 9.63 2.04
N GLY A 145 -0.35 10.02 3.18
CA GLY A 145 -0.45 11.43 3.62
C GLY A 145 -1.71 12.15 3.13
N GLN A 146 -2.61 11.43 2.43
CA GLN A 146 -3.90 11.94 1.99
C GLN A 146 -5.02 10.93 2.25
N GLY A 147 -6.23 11.44 2.50
CA GLY A 147 -7.45 10.63 2.69
C GLY A 147 -7.59 10.02 4.08
N ARG A 148 -8.67 9.24 4.27
CA ARG A 148 -9.04 8.68 5.59
C ARG A 148 -8.05 7.62 6.10
N ALA A 149 -7.45 6.86 5.20
CA ALA A 149 -6.54 5.78 5.56
C ALA A 149 -5.22 6.26 6.18
N THR A 150 -4.87 7.55 5.99
CA THR A 150 -3.72 8.20 6.64
C THR A 150 -4.12 9.49 7.36
N SER A 151 -5.30 9.48 8.00
CA SER A 151 -5.86 10.67 8.68
C SER A 151 -4.98 11.21 9.80
N SER A 152 -4.12 10.39 10.39
CA SER A 152 -3.17 10.80 11.42
C SER A 152 -1.98 11.60 10.87
N LEU A 153 -1.78 11.57 9.55
CA LEU A 153 -0.72 12.30 8.87
C LEU A 153 -1.15 13.74 8.54
N GLY A 154 -0.42 14.69 9.10
CA GLY A 154 -0.61 16.13 8.95
C GLY A 154 0.53 16.83 8.20
N SER A 155 0.49 18.15 8.19
CA SER A 155 1.51 19.00 7.56
C SER A 155 2.89 18.88 8.20
N GLY A 156 2.96 18.59 9.50
CA GLY A 156 4.22 18.40 10.23
C GLY A 156 4.89 17.04 10.02
N ASP A 157 4.29 16.13 9.24
CA ASP A 157 4.82 14.78 9.02
C ASP A 157 5.68 14.67 7.75
N CYS A 158 6.21 15.81 7.27
CA CYS A 158 7.00 15.83 6.03
C CYS A 158 8.28 15.01 6.20
N GLU A 159 9.07 15.27 7.25
CA GLU A 159 10.32 14.55 7.50
C GLU A 159 10.07 13.06 7.78
N LEU A 160 8.93 12.72 8.40
CA LEU A 160 8.52 11.34 8.60
C LEU A 160 8.28 10.66 7.26
N LEU A 161 7.47 11.26 6.37
CA LEU A 161 7.17 10.67 5.06
C LEU A 161 8.40 10.59 4.17
N GLU A 162 9.26 11.60 4.17
CA GLU A 162 10.54 11.57 3.45
C GLU A 162 11.39 10.36 3.89
N GLN A 163 11.49 10.12 5.21
CA GLN A 163 12.29 9.02 5.75
C GLN A 163 11.63 7.66 5.53
N VAL A 164 10.31 7.55 5.65
CA VAL A 164 9.54 6.34 5.30
C VAL A 164 9.84 5.96 3.84
N ARG A 165 9.78 6.93 2.93
CA ARG A 165 10.08 6.73 1.51
C ARG A 165 11.47 6.18 1.28
N ARG A 166 12.47 6.71 1.98
CA ARG A 166 13.88 6.39 1.76
C ARG A 166 14.35 5.14 2.51
N ARG A 167 13.77 4.83 3.68
CA ARG A 167 14.28 3.80 4.60
C ARG A 167 13.36 2.60 4.80
N ILE A 168 12.05 2.77 4.59
CA ILE A 168 11.05 1.72 4.83
C ILE A 168 10.53 1.16 3.50
N LEU A 169 10.00 2.00 2.61
CA LEU A 169 9.38 1.54 1.36
C LEU A 169 10.28 0.63 0.50
N PRO A 170 11.60 0.86 0.38
CA PRO A 170 12.48 -0.01 -0.42
C PRO A 170 12.60 -1.45 0.12
N LYS A 171 12.16 -1.71 1.36
CA LYS A 171 12.15 -3.05 1.97
C LYS A 171 10.85 -3.82 1.67
N LEU A 172 9.86 -3.15 1.11
CA LEU A 172 8.53 -3.67 0.82
C LEU A 172 8.33 -3.83 -0.69
N ALA A 173 7.30 -4.59 -1.08
CA ALA A 173 6.86 -4.68 -2.47
C ALA A 173 6.10 -3.41 -2.88
N VAL A 174 6.81 -2.29 -2.96
CA VAL A 174 6.26 -0.95 -3.22
C VAL A 174 7.10 -0.21 -4.26
N ARG A 175 6.45 0.44 -5.22
CA ARG A 175 7.08 1.31 -6.24
C ARG A 175 6.59 2.74 -6.06
N VAL A 176 7.51 3.69 -5.88
CA VAL A 176 7.16 5.11 -5.75
C VAL A 176 6.86 5.70 -7.12
N ILE A 177 5.64 6.20 -7.33
CA ILE A 177 5.20 6.81 -8.59
C ILE A 177 5.33 8.32 -8.56
N LYS A 178 4.95 8.93 -7.43
CA LYS A 178 5.02 10.38 -7.24
C LYS A 178 5.44 10.70 -5.83
N ASP A 179 6.37 11.64 -5.71
CA ASP A 179 6.88 12.13 -4.44
C ASP A 179 6.55 13.62 -4.29
N ASN A 180 5.67 13.95 -3.35
CA ASN A 180 5.35 15.32 -2.94
C ASN A 180 5.81 15.55 -1.50
N THR A 181 7.04 15.13 -1.17
CA THR A 181 7.69 15.39 0.12
C THR A 181 8.92 16.33 0.01
N PRO A 182 8.87 17.47 -0.71
CA PRO A 182 9.90 18.48 -0.53
C PRO A 182 9.70 19.07 0.87
N CYS A 183 10.60 18.79 1.81
CA CYS A 183 10.53 19.28 3.19
C CYS A 183 11.46 20.51 3.34
N PRO A 184 11.03 21.72 2.90
CA PRO A 184 11.81 22.92 3.12
C PRO A 184 11.82 23.26 4.61
N PRO A 185 12.81 24.04 5.10
CA PRO A 185 12.91 24.42 6.51
C PRO A 185 11.68 25.16 7.08
N ASN A 186 10.91 25.83 6.21
CA ASN A 186 9.70 26.58 6.56
C ASN A 186 8.54 26.16 5.62
N PRO A 187 7.95 24.96 5.81
CA PRO A 187 6.84 24.54 4.96
C PRO A 187 5.61 25.41 5.28
N GLY A 188 4.96 25.94 4.24
CA GLY A 188 3.69 26.65 4.41
C GLY A 188 2.64 25.70 5.00
N THR A 189 1.77 26.21 5.88
CA THR A 189 0.77 25.42 6.63
C THR A 189 -0.23 24.66 5.75
N LEU A 190 -0.30 24.99 4.47
CA LEU A 190 -1.29 24.47 3.53
C LEU A 190 -0.85 23.22 2.76
N THR A 191 0.45 22.92 2.70
CA THR A 191 0.93 21.79 1.90
C THR A 191 1.11 20.56 2.78
N ARG A 192 0.20 19.59 2.63
CA ARG A 192 0.37 18.28 3.26
C ARG A 192 1.33 17.42 2.43
N PRO A 193 2.36 16.83 3.06
CA PRO A 193 3.27 15.93 2.37
C PRO A 193 2.51 14.69 1.89
N SER A 194 2.81 14.22 0.69
CA SER A 194 2.18 12.99 0.17
C SER A 194 3.10 12.20 -0.74
N ILE A 195 2.88 10.89 -0.78
CA ILE A 195 3.61 9.96 -1.66
C ILE A 195 2.57 9.08 -2.32
N VAL A 196 2.61 8.99 -3.65
CA VAL A 196 1.81 8.04 -4.42
C VAL A 196 2.69 6.84 -4.75
N VAL A 197 2.22 5.66 -4.38
CA VAL A 197 2.95 4.41 -4.58
C VAL A 197 2.05 3.36 -5.22
N GLU A 198 2.63 2.47 -6.00
CA GLU A 198 2.02 1.17 -6.30
C GLU A 198 2.48 0.19 -5.24
N ALA A 199 1.54 -0.36 -4.48
CA ALA A 199 1.79 -1.38 -3.48
C ALA A 199 1.14 -2.70 -3.89
N LEU A 200 1.82 -3.81 -3.65
CA LEU A 200 1.22 -5.12 -3.81
C LEU A 200 0.28 -5.39 -2.63
N ILE A 201 -1.00 -5.66 -2.91
CA ILE A 201 -2.03 -5.85 -1.87
C ILE A 201 -2.81 -7.13 -2.16
N GLU A 202 -3.09 -7.94 -1.13
CA GLU A 202 -3.94 -9.13 -1.24
C GLU A 202 -5.33 -8.75 -1.80
N VAL A 203 -5.82 -9.53 -2.77
CA VAL A 203 -7.19 -9.39 -3.26
C VAL A 203 -8.12 -10.08 -2.26
N PRO A 204 -9.07 -9.37 -1.62
CA PRO A 204 -9.99 -9.98 -0.66
C PRO A 204 -10.77 -11.13 -1.30
N LYS A 205 -10.90 -12.25 -0.59
CA LYS A 205 -11.74 -13.36 -1.05
C LYS A 205 -13.21 -12.89 -1.14
N PRO A 206 -14.01 -13.39 -2.10
CA PRO A 206 -15.40 -12.97 -2.29
C PRO A 206 -16.25 -13.01 -1.01
N ASP A 207 -15.96 -13.97 -0.12
CA ASP A 207 -16.68 -14.17 1.15
C ASP A 207 -16.36 -13.09 2.21
N ASP A 208 -15.19 -12.44 2.12
CA ASP A 208 -14.78 -11.38 3.06
C ASP A 208 -15.37 -10.01 2.68
N VAL A 209 -15.76 -9.82 1.41
CA VAL A 209 -16.40 -8.60 0.91
C VAL A 209 -17.78 -8.38 1.54
N GLY A 210 -18.48 -9.47 1.92
CA GLY A 210 -19.76 -9.40 2.64
C GLY A 210 -19.61 -8.80 4.04
N LYS A 211 -18.62 -9.27 4.82
CA LYS A 211 -18.37 -8.83 6.20
C LYS A 211 -17.90 -7.36 6.28
N GLN A 212 -17.17 -6.88 5.27
CA GLN A 212 -16.76 -5.46 5.20
C GLN A 212 -17.89 -4.50 4.82
N ARG A 213 -18.93 -4.96 4.11
CA ARG A 213 -20.12 -4.13 3.80
C ARG A 213 -21.03 -3.95 5.01
N ASP A 214 -21.20 -4.99 5.82
CA ASP A 214 -22.10 -4.94 6.98
C ASP A 214 -21.55 -4.05 8.10
N THR A 215 -20.24 -4.06 8.31
CA THR A 215 -19.56 -3.14 9.24
C THR A 215 -19.60 -1.68 8.77
N LYS A 216 -19.51 -1.42 7.47
CA LYS A 216 -19.60 -0.05 6.91
C LYS A 216 -21.03 0.53 6.89
N LYS A 217 -22.07 -0.30 7.12
CA LYS A 217 -23.48 0.13 7.08
C LYS A 217 -24.02 0.55 8.46
N THR A 218 -23.27 0.34 9.53
CA THR A 218 -23.72 0.57 10.91
C THR A 218 -23.12 1.84 11.54
N ASP A 219 -22.34 2.61 10.77
CA ASP A 219 -21.84 3.95 11.12
C ASP A 219 -22.54 5.06 10.31
#